data_AF-A0A165E438-F1
#
_entry.id   AF-A0A165E438-F1
#
_cell.length_a   1.000
_cell.length_b   1.000
_cell.length_c   1.000
_cell.angle_alpha   90.00
_cell.angle_beta   90.00
_cell.angle_gamma   90.00
#
_symmetry.space_group_name_H-M   'P 1'
#
loop_
_entity.id
_entity.type
_entity.pdbx_description
1 polymer ?
#
loop_
_entity_poly.entity_id
_entity_poly.type
_entity_poly.pdbx_seq_one_letter_code
_entity_poly.pdbx_strand_id
1 'polypeptide(L)'
;LVPIRLEVEHEHWRLRDTFIWNAIDPIMTPDLFAQTICDDFHLPMKDFFPLVKETVLKQLQEAGTFDFSTDDSALAAAEGLRVLIKLDITYGMINLTDQFEWDINNNTVTPEQWAESYAADLGLAPEFKTAIAHDIREQVQVMRKSLVISGHTFDGPVLDTELRGAFLPPISPTALTRNADEAMQYTPILSQLTEAEIAREEAEREKEARRRKRQTRGR
;
A
#
# COMPACT_ATOMS: atom_id res chain seq x y z
N LEU A 1 -2.81 -8.64 9.14
CA LEU A 1 -1.73 -8.52 8.12
C LEU A 1 -1.37 -7.04 7.99
N VAL A 2 -0.11 -6.70 8.15
CA VAL A 2 0.39 -5.32 8.12
C VAL A 2 1.24 -5.14 6.86
N PRO A 3 0.88 -4.27 5.89
CA PRO A 3 1.78 -3.87 4.81
C PRO A 3 2.98 -3.13 5.39
N ILE A 4 4.18 -3.64 5.11
CA ILE A 4 5.45 -3.07 5.54
C ILE A 4 6.21 -2.61 4.31
N ARG A 5 6.61 -1.33 4.32
CA ARG A 5 7.50 -0.74 3.32
C ARG A 5 8.87 -0.50 3.94
N LEU A 6 9.91 -1.12 3.37
CA LEU A 6 11.29 -0.87 3.70
C LEU A 6 11.92 0.10 2.70
N GLU A 7 12.44 1.21 3.21
CA GLU A 7 13.24 2.16 2.44
C GLU A 7 14.46 2.56 3.27
N VAL A 8 15.49 1.72 3.24
CA VAL A 8 16.70 1.88 4.05
C VAL A 8 17.88 2.25 3.16
N GLU A 9 18.63 3.27 3.57
CA GLU A 9 19.80 3.76 2.84
C GLU A 9 20.96 3.94 3.82
N HIS A 10 22.12 3.37 3.49
CA HIS A 10 23.35 3.55 4.26
C HIS A 10 24.56 3.55 3.32
N GLU A 11 25.37 4.62 3.37
CA GLU A 11 26.49 4.84 2.45
C GLU A 11 26.07 4.73 0.97
N HIS A 12 26.62 3.77 0.23
CA HIS A 12 26.30 3.50 -1.18
C HIS A 12 25.23 2.41 -1.36
N TRP A 13 24.77 1.80 -0.27
CA TRP A 13 23.77 0.73 -0.29
C TRP A 13 22.37 1.29 -0.12
N ARG A 14 21.43 0.68 -0.85
CA ARG A 14 20.00 1.00 -0.77
C ARG A 14 19.21 -0.30 -0.80
N LEU A 15 18.31 -0.43 0.15
CA LEU A 15 17.38 -1.53 0.24
C LEU A 15 15.96 -0.97 0.16
N ARG A 16 15.22 -1.42 -0.87
CA ARG A 16 13.80 -1.11 -1.04
C ARG A 16 13.05 -2.40 -1.20
N ASP A 17 12.07 -2.62 -0.34
CA ASP A 17 11.25 -3.82 -0.38
C ASP A 17 9.86 -3.52 0.21
N THR A 18 8.88 -4.31 -0.19
CA THR A 18 7.50 -4.23 0.30
C THR A 18 6.95 -5.62 0.52
N PHE A 19 6.40 -5.87 1.70
CA PHE A 19 5.88 -7.19 2.06
C PHE A 19 4.73 -7.07 3.05
N ILE A 20 4.01 -8.19 3.21
CA ILE A 20 2.93 -8.29 4.18
C ILE A 20 3.41 -9.04 5.42
N TRP A 21 3.35 -8.38 6.57
CA TRP A 21 3.73 -8.97 7.86
C TRP A 21 2.52 -9.54 8.60
N ASN A 22 2.64 -10.78 9.06
CA ASN A 22 1.66 -11.36 9.96
C ASN A 22 2.00 -11.03 11.41
N ALA A 23 1.34 -10.03 12.00
CA ALA A 23 1.65 -9.55 13.36
C ALA A 23 1.37 -10.58 14.47
N ILE A 24 0.60 -11.64 14.19
CA ILE A 24 0.33 -12.73 15.13
C ILE A 24 1.28 -13.92 14.95
N ASP A 25 2.17 -13.89 13.96
CA ASP A 25 3.13 -14.98 13.71
C ASP A 25 4.20 -15.00 14.83
N PRO A 26 4.30 -16.10 15.60
CA PRO A 26 5.30 -16.21 16.65
C PRO A 26 6.69 -16.65 16.15
N ILE A 27 6.80 -17.10 14.89
CA ILE A 27 8.01 -17.71 14.34
C ILE A 27 8.91 -16.65 13.71
N MET A 28 8.36 -15.85 12.79
CA MET A 28 9.12 -14.80 12.10
C MET A 28 9.19 -13.55 12.98
N THR A 29 10.29 -13.38 13.72
CA THR A 29 10.52 -12.16 14.52
C THR A 29 11.19 -11.07 13.68
N PRO A 30 11.00 -9.77 14.01
CA PRO A 30 11.69 -8.68 13.31
C PRO A 30 13.22 -8.81 13.32
N ASP A 31 13.79 -9.36 14.40
CA ASP A 31 15.21 -9.70 14.50
C ASP A 31 15.62 -10.79 13.49
N LEU A 32 14.88 -11.90 13.45
CA LEU A 32 15.16 -13.00 12.52
C LEU A 32 15.01 -12.54 11.06
N PHE A 33 13.98 -11.75 10.77
CA PHE A 33 13.76 -11.18 9.45
C PHE A 33 14.88 -10.22 9.04
N ALA A 34 15.28 -9.30 9.93
CA ALA A 34 16.37 -8.36 9.66
C ALA A 34 17.72 -9.08 9.43
N GLN A 35 17.97 -10.17 10.16
CA GLN A 35 19.12 -11.03 9.90
C GLN A 35 19.03 -11.68 8.52
N THR A 36 17.89 -12.32 8.21
CA THR A 36 17.67 -13.05 6.95
C THR A 36 17.83 -12.14 5.73
N ILE A 37 17.22 -10.96 5.73
CA ILE A 37 17.31 -10.03 4.60
C ILE A 37 18.74 -9.51 4.40
N CYS A 38 19.49 -9.31 5.49
CA CYS A 38 20.88 -8.89 5.37
C CYS A 38 21.77 -10.03 4.84
N ASP A 39 21.49 -11.27 5.23
CA ASP A 39 22.19 -12.45 4.71
C ASP A 39 21.88 -12.66 3.22
N ASP A 40 20.61 -12.65 2.82
CA ASP A 40 20.15 -12.89 1.44
C ASP A 40 20.74 -11.87 0.46
N PHE A 41 20.68 -10.58 0.81
CA PHE A 41 21.20 -9.49 -0.02
C PHE A 41 22.67 -9.15 0.23
N HIS A 42 23.36 -9.91 1.09
CA HIS A 42 24.78 -9.70 1.43
C HIS A 42 25.07 -8.27 1.93
N LEU A 43 24.18 -7.71 2.74
CA LEU A 43 24.26 -6.35 3.26
C LEU A 43 25.17 -6.28 4.50
N PRO A 44 25.81 -5.12 4.76
CA PRO A 44 26.58 -4.90 5.99
C PRO A 44 25.72 -5.03 7.25
N MET A 45 25.80 -6.18 7.92
CA MET A 45 25.01 -6.51 9.13
C MET A 45 25.05 -5.43 10.19
N LYS A 46 26.23 -4.86 10.45
CA LYS A 46 26.42 -3.85 11.48
C LYS A 46 25.51 -2.63 11.28
N ASP A 47 25.27 -2.26 10.03
CA ASP A 47 24.60 -1.03 9.68
C ASP A 47 23.14 -1.28 9.28
N PHE A 48 22.85 -2.33 8.51
CA PHE A 48 21.50 -2.62 8.01
C PHE A 48 20.61 -3.36 9.00
N PHE A 49 21.15 -4.27 9.82
CA PHE A 49 20.35 -5.00 10.81
C PHE A 49 19.53 -4.06 11.71
N PRO A 50 20.14 -3.06 12.40
CA PRO A 50 19.37 -2.15 13.26
C PRO A 50 18.37 -1.32 12.45
N LEU A 51 18.74 -0.84 11.26
CA LEU A 51 17.88 0.00 10.44
C LEU A 51 16.63 -0.74 9.94
N VAL A 52 16.79 -1.98 9.44
CA VAL A 52 15.67 -2.81 9.01
C VAL A 52 14.77 -3.13 10.21
N LYS A 53 15.36 -3.63 11.31
CA LYS A 53 14.63 -4.00 12.51
C LYS A 53 13.79 -2.83 13.04
N GLU A 54 14.39 -1.66 13.20
CA GLU A 54 13.70 -0.45 13.69
C GLU A 54 12.57 -0.03 12.76
N THR A 55 12.79 -0.10 11.43
CA THR A 55 11.78 0.26 10.43
C THR A 55 10.56 -0.66 10.49
N VAL A 56 10.78 -1.98 10.61
CA VAL A 56 9.71 -2.97 10.76
C VAL A 56 8.97 -2.76 12.08
N LEU A 57 9.70 -2.71 13.21
CA LEU A 57 9.10 -2.55 14.54
C LEU A 57 8.25 -1.29 14.65
N LYS A 58 8.72 -0.17 14.08
CA LYS A 58 7.98 1.09 14.08
C LYS A 58 6.65 0.93 13.36
N GLN A 59 6.63 0.34 12.17
CA GLN A 59 5.40 0.14 11.40
C GLN A 59 4.44 -0.83 12.09
N LEU A 60 4.96 -1.88 12.74
CA LEU A 60 4.15 -2.80 13.54
C LEU A 60 3.53 -2.12 14.78
N GLN A 61 4.30 -1.30 15.48
CA GLN A 61 3.81 -0.53 16.62
C GLN A 61 2.74 0.48 16.20
N GLU A 62 2.98 1.20 15.09
CA GLU A 62 2.00 2.11 14.52
C GLU A 62 0.72 1.35 14.16
N ALA A 63 0.82 0.23 13.45
CA ALA A 63 -0.34 -0.59 13.09
C ALA A 63 -1.10 -1.12 14.32
N GLY A 64 -0.40 -1.52 15.38
CA GLY A 64 -1.03 -2.00 16.62
C GLY A 64 -1.68 -0.89 17.48
N THR A 65 -1.32 0.37 17.26
CA THR A 65 -1.93 1.52 17.96
C THR A 65 -3.35 1.79 17.44
N PHE A 66 -3.58 1.54 16.16
CA PHE A 66 -4.88 1.67 15.52
C PHE A 66 -5.51 0.29 15.52
N ASP A 67 -6.30 0.00 16.54
CA ASP A 67 -7.02 -1.27 16.61
C ASP A 67 -8.05 -1.34 15.46
N PHE A 68 -7.62 -1.92 14.34
CA PHE A 68 -8.47 -2.18 13.20
C PHE A 68 -9.32 -3.43 13.38
N SER A 69 -9.21 -4.14 14.52
CA SER A 69 -10.14 -5.22 14.91
C SER A 69 -11.45 -4.62 15.42
N THR A 70 -12.03 -3.74 14.62
CA THR A 70 -13.41 -3.31 14.85
C THR A 70 -14.32 -4.50 14.56
N ASP A 71 -15.33 -4.69 15.40
CA ASP A 71 -16.34 -5.73 15.28
C ASP A 71 -16.86 -5.78 13.84
N ASP A 72 -16.71 -6.90 13.12
CA ASP A 72 -17.10 -7.06 11.71
C ASP A 72 -18.56 -6.63 11.46
N SER A 73 -19.39 -6.78 12.50
CA SER A 73 -20.79 -6.33 12.56
C SER A 73 -20.98 -4.81 12.43
N ALA A 74 -20.07 -4.00 12.98
CA ALA A 74 -20.15 -2.54 12.93
C ALA A 74 -19.63 -1.99 11.59
N LEU A 75 -18.56 -2.59 11.04
CA LEU A 75 -17.99 -2.24 9.74
C LEU A 75 -18.96 -2.52 8.58
N ALA A 76 -19.77 -3.58 8.69
CA ALA A 76 -20.77 -3.95 7.69
C ALA A 76 -21.94 -2.95 7.58
N ALA A 77 -22.21 -2.16 8.63
CA ALA A 77 -23.27 -1.14 8.63
C ALA A 77 -22.81 0.21 8.06
N ALA A 78 -21.50 0.40 7.88
CA ALA A 78 -20.89 1.62 7.39
C ALA A 78 -20.91 1.67 5.86
N GLU A 79 -22.10 1.87 5.29
CA GLU A 79 -22.25 2.01 3.84
C GLU A 79 -21.47 3.23 3.32
N GLY A 80 -20.63 3.01 2.30
CA GLY A 80 -20.09 4.10 1.48
C GLY A 80 -18.67 4.57 1.76
N LEU A 81 -17.85 3.83 2.52
CA LEU A 81 -16.42 4.14 2.69
C LEU A 81 -15.56 3.60 1.53
N ARG A 82 -15.96 3.95 0.31
CA ARG A 82 -15.25 3.54 -0.91
C ARG A 82 -14.13 4.52 -1.22
N VAL A 83 -12.97 4.00 -1.57
CA VAL A 83 -11.78 4.78 -1.92
C VAL A 83 -11.30 4.38 -3.30
N LEU A 84 -10.57 5.29 -3.95
CA LEU A 84 -9.92 5.00 -5.22
C LEU A 84 -8.51 4.46 -4.94
N ILE A 85 -8.30 3.18 -5.21
CA ILE A 85 -6.98 2.57 -5.23
C ILE A 85 -6.31 2.94 -6.55
N LYS A 86 -5.07 3.39 -6.48
CA LYS A 86 -4.25 3.69 -7.67
C LYS A 86 -2.99 2.84 -7.65
N LEU A 87 -2.83 1.99 -8.65
CA LEU A 87 -1.64 1.18 -8.84
C LEU A 87 -0.67 1.91 -9.77
N ASP A 88 0.59 1.96 -9.37
CA ASP A 88 1.72 2.33 -10.22
C ASP A 88 2.92 1.45 -9.82
N ILE A 89 2.99 0.28 -10.43
CA ILE A 89 3.91 -0.80 -10.04
C ILE A 89 4.83 -1.13 -11.20
N THR A 90 6.11 -0.85 -11.01
CA THR A 90 7.17 -1.21 -11.94
C THR A 90 7.88 -2.48 -11.49
N TYR A 91 7.92 -3.51 -12.34
CA TYR A 91 8.74 -4.69 -12.13
C TYR A 91 9.44 -5.10 -13.42
N GLY A 92 10.78 -5.22 -13.37
CA GLY A 92 11.59 -5.39 -14.57
C GLY A 92 11.39 -4.24 -15.56
N MET A 93 11.01 -4.55 -16.80
CA MET A 93 10.72 -3.56 -17.85
C MET A 93 9.22 -3.25 -17.98
N ILE A 94 8.37 -3.74 -17.09
CA ILE A 94 6.91 -3.55 -17.19
C ILE A 94 6.47 -2.58 -16.10
N ASN A 95 5.73 -1.55 -16.50
CA ASN A 95 4.96 -0.72 -15.58
C ASN A 95 3.47 -1.02 -15.71
N LEU A 96 2.86 -1.39 -14.60
CA LEU A 96 1.41 -1.53 -14.45
C LEU A 96 0.84 -0.25 -13.84
N THR A 97 -0.02 0.43 -14.57
CA THR A 97 -0.82 1.54 -14.06
C THR A 97 -2.30 1.19 -14.15
N ASP A 98 -3.02 1.33 -13.04
CA ASP A 98 -4.47 1.13 -13.00
C ASP A 98 -5.09 1.93 -11.85
N GLN A 99 -6.40 2.10 -11.87
CA GLN A 99 -7.16 2.55 -10.71
C GLN A 99 -8.53 1.88 -10.64
N PHE A 100 -8.96 1.57 -9.42
CA PHE A 100 -10.24 0.93 -9.16
C PHE A 100 -10.80 1.32 -7.81
N GLU A 101 -12.10 1.11 -7.66
CA GLU A 101 -12.82 1.45 -6.43
C GLU A 101 -12.71 0.28 -5.46
N TRP A 102 -12.34 0.57 -4.21
CA TRP A 102 -12.23 -0.41 -3.16
C TRP A 102 -13.00 0.05 -1.93
N ASP A 103 -13.79 -0.84 -1.35
CA ASP A 103 -14.41 -0.59 -0.05
C ASP A 103 -13.42 -0.96 1.06
N ILE A 104 -13.07 0.00 1.93
CA ILE A 104 -12.11 -0.23 3.02
C ILE A 104 -12.63 -1.20 4.08
N ASN A 105 -13.94 -1.49 4.07
CA ASN A 105 -14.61 -2.44 4.95
C ASN A 105 -14.91 -3.77 4.25
N ASN A 106 -14.43 -3.97 3.01
CA ASN A 106 -14.64 -5.21 2.29
C ASN A 106 -14.04 -6.39 3.06
N ASN A 107 -14.91 -7.32 3.48
CA ASN A 107 -14.56 -8.57 4.14
C ASN A 107 -14.85 -9.80 3.27
N THR A 108 -15.38 -9.61 2.05
CA THR A 108 -15.78 -10.70 1.15
C THR A 108 -14.63 -11.21 0.29
N VAL A 109 -13.76 -10.30 -0.14
CA VAL A 109 -12.60 -10.60 -1.00
C VAL A 109 -11.37 -9.94 -0.40
N THR A 110 -10.34 -10.73 -0.11
CA THR A 110 -9.09 -10.16 0.40
C THR A 110 -8.26 -9.54 -0.73
N PRO A 111 -7.40 -8.54 -0.44
CA PRO A 111 -6.45 -8.00 -1.42
C PRO A 111 -5.61 -9.07 -2.12
N GLU A 112 -5.22 -10.15 -1.43
CA GLU A 112 -4.46 -11.27 -2.02
C GLU A 112 -5.29 -12.06 -3.03
N GLN A 113 -6.55 -12.38 -2.71
CA GLN A 113 -7.45 -13.11 -3.62
C GLN A 113 -7.76 -12.30 -4.88
N TRP A 114 -7.96 -10.99 -4.69
CA TRP A 114 -8.17 -10.07 -5.80
C TRP A 114 -6.91 -9.96 -6.67
N ALA A 115 -5.74 -9.73 -6.06
CA ALA A 115 -4.46 -9.61 -6.78
C ALA A 115 -4.09 -10.89 -7.55
N GLU A 116 -4.39 -12.07 -6.99
CA GLU A 116 -4.20 -13.36 -7.66
C GLU A 116 -5.02 -13.44 -8.96
N SER A 117 -6.32 -13.13 -8.87
CA SER A 117 -7.23 -13.18 -10.02
C SER A 117 -6.85 -12.14 -11.08
N TYR A 118 -6.59 -10.90 -10.62
CA TYR A 118 -6.23 -9.79 -11.47
C TYR A 118 -4.90 -10.02 -12.22
N ALA A 119 -3.88 -10.53 -11.53
CA ALA A 119 -2.61 -10.88 -12.18
C ALA A 119 -2.76 -12.04 -13.16
N ALA A 120 -3.61 -13.03 -12.85
CA ALA A 120 -3.88 -14.15 -13.75
C ALA A 120 -4.58 -13.68 -15.03
N ASP A 121 -5.57 -12.81 -14.92
CA ASP A 121 -6.33 -12.27 -16.06
C ASP A 121 -5.44 -11.45 -17.01
N LEU A 122 -4.47 -10.71 -16.47
CA LEU A 122 -3.52 -9.91 -17.23
C LEU A 122 -2.26 -10.68 -17.67
N GLY A 123 -2.09 -11.93 -17.26
CA GLY A 123 -0.90 -12.73 -17.55
C GLY A 123 0.39 -12.17 -16.91
N LEU A 124 0.28 -11.56 -15.73
CA LEU A 124 1.40 -10.94 -15.03
C LEU A 124 2.26 -11.97 -14.28
N ALA A 125 3.53 -11.60 -14.09
CA ALA A 125 4.47 -12.37 -13.30
C ALA A 125 4.04 -12.43 -11.81
N PRO A 126 4.37 -13.49 -11.06
CA PRO A 126 3.93 -13.66 -9.67
C PRO A 126 4.30 -12.51 -8.73
N GLU A 127 5.36 -11.77 -9.03
CA GLU A 127 5.83 -10.61 -8.25
C GLU A 127 4.83 -9.46 -8.25
N PHE A 128 4.01 -9.33 -9.29
CA PHE A 128 2.93 -8.35 -9.31
C PHE A 128 1.84 -8.68 -8.28
N LYS A 129 1.59 -9.96 -8.00
CA LYS A 129 0.54 -10.36 -7.04
C LYS A 129 0.81 -9.81 -5.65
N THR A 130 2.05 -9.96 -5.18
CA THR A 130 2.46 -9.49 -3.85
C THR A 130 2.52 -7.96 -3.81
N ALA A 131 3.04 -7.32 -4.87
CA ALA A 131 3.09 -5.86 -4.97
C ALA A 131 1.69 -5.24 -4.96
N ILE A 132 0.76 -5.78 -5.75
CA ILE A 132 -0.64 -5.31 -5.82
C ILE A 132 -1.35 -5.50 -4.47
N ALA A 133 -1.24 -6.69 -3.87
CA ALA A 133 -1.87 -6.95 -2.57
C ALA A 133 -1.32 -6.01 -1.47
N HIS A 134 0.00 -5.76 -1.49
CA HIS A 134 0.62 -4.77 -0.61
C HIS A 134 0.06 -3.37 -0.83
N ASP A 135 0.02 -2.91 -2.08
CA ASP A 135 -0.37 -1.54 -2.42
C ASP A 135 -1.84 -1.25 -2.03
N ILE A 136 -2.75 -2.21 -2.29
CA ILE A 136 -4.14 -2.12 -1.81
C ILE A 136 -4.19 -2.01 -0.28
N ARG A 137 -3.47 -2.87 0.44
CA ARG A 137 -3.47 -2.86 1.91
C ARG A 137 -2.89 -1.58 2.48
N GLU A 138 -1.82 -1.06 1.90
CA GLU A 138 -1.17 0.17 2.35
C GLU A 138 -2.13 1.36 2.19
N GLN A 139 -2.75 1.52 1.01
CA GLN A 139 -3.71 2.59 0.76
C GLN A 139 -4.94 2.48 1.69
N VAL A 140 -5.49 1.28 1.90
CA VAL A 140 -6.59 1.04 2.84
C VAL A 140 -6.17 1.37 4.28
N GLN A 141 -4.98 0.96 4.73
CA GLN A 141 -4.48 1.25 6.07
C GLN A 141 -4.32 2.76 6.30
N VAL A 142 -3.83 3.50 5.32
CA VAL A 142 -3.71 4.96 5.40
C VAL A 142 -5.09 5.60 5.58
N MET A 143 -6.08 5.18 4.80
CA MET A 143 -7.45 5.72 4.90
C MET A 143 -8.10 5.39 6.26
N ARG A 144 -7.98 4.15 6.74
CA ARG A 144 -8.49 3.76 8.07
C ARG A 144 -7.81 4.55 9.19
N LYS A 145 -6.48 4.73 9.12
CA LYS A 145 -5.73 5.54 10.09
C LYS A 145 -6.21 7.00 10.10
N SER A 146 -6.42 7.60 8.93
CA SER A 146 -6.95 8.97 8.81
C SER A 146 -8.34 9.11 9.44
N LEU A 147 -9.23 8.12 9.23
CA LEU A 147 -10.55 8.09 9.87
C LEU A 147 -10.43 8.05 11.39
N VAL A 148 -9.61 7.15 11.95
CA VAL A 148 -9.41 7.08 13.41
C VAL A 148 -8.85 8.38 13.98
N ILE A 149 -7.87 8.99 13.32
CA ILE A 149 -7.26 10.26 13.76
C ILE A 149 -8.28 11.41 13.75
N SER A 150 -9.21 11.41 12.79
CA SER A 150 -10.31 12.39 12.73
C SER A 150 -11.41 12.16 13.79
N GLY A 151 -11.34 11.06 14.55
CA GLY A 151 -12.36 10.67 15.53
C GLY A 151 -13.60 10.02 14.90
N HIS A 152 -13.51 9.52 13.68
CA HIS A 152 -14.60 8.81 13.02
C HIS A 152 -14.83 7.45 13.69
N THR A 153 -16.10 7.13 13.95
CA THR A 153 -16.56 5.95 14.69
C THR A 153 -16.93 4.77 13.80
N PHE A 154 -16.68 4.86 12.48
CA PHE A 154 -17.02 3.86 11.48
C PHE A 154 -18.52 3.54 11.40
N ASP A 155 -19.42 4.42 11.87
CA ASP A 155 -20.88 4.20 11.93
C ASP A 155 -21.68 5.34 11.28
N GLY A 156 -21.09 6.01 10.28
CA GLY A 156 -21.75 7.13 9.61
C GLY A 156 -20.88 7.86 8.59
N PRO A 157 -21.35 9.02 8.07
CA PRO A 157 -20.63 9.76 7.05
C PRO A 157 -19.34 10.37 7.58
N VAL A 158 -18.35 10.53 6.69
CA VAL A 158 -17.13 11.28 6.98
C VAL A 158 -17.46 12.76 7.14
N LEU A 159 -17.28 13.29 8.36
CA LEU A 159 -17.57 14.69 8.69
C LEU A 159 -16.41 15.63 8.32
N ASP A 160 -15.17 15.15 8.43
CA ASP A 160 -13.99 15.90 8.03
C ASP A 160 -14.02 16.18 6.52
N THR A 161 -14.04 17.46 6.15
CA THR A 161 -14.21 17.88 4.75
C THR A 161 -13.00 17.58 3.87
N GLU A 162 -11.79 17.60 4.43
CA GLU A 162 -10.56 17.31 3.68
C GLU A 162 -10.48 15.80 3.41
N LEU A 163 -10.75 15.00 4.44
CA LEU A 163 -10.77 13.54 4.33
C LEU A 163 -11.91 13.04 3.46
N ARG A 164 -13.10 13.68 3.51
CA ARG A 164 -14.26 13.32 2.68
C ARG A 164 -13.95 13.37 1.19
N GLY A 165 -13.08 14.27 0.74
CA GLY A 165 -12.64 14.36 -0.65
C GLY A 165 -11.85 13.15 -1.14
N ALA A 166 -11.30 12.33 -0.24
CA ALA A 166 -10.61 11.09 -0.58
C ALA A 166 -11.57 9.89 -0.74
N PHE A 167 -12.82 10.02 -0.29
CA PHE A 167 -13.85 8.99 -0.42
C PHE A 167 -14.74 9.25 -1.62
N LEU A 168 -15.13 8.17 -2.30
CA LEU A 168 -16.03 8.20 -3.43
C LEU A 168 -17.46 8.44 -2.96
N PRO A 169 -18.29 9.19 -3.72
CA PRO A 169 -19.68 9.40 -3.38
C PRO A 169 -20.46 8.07 -3.39
N PRO A 170 -21.64 7.99 -2.74
CA PRO A 170 -22.51 6.81 -2.86
C PRO A 170 -22.87 6.51 -4.32
N ILE A 171 -22.99 5.23 -4.67
CA ILE A 171 -23.41 4.83 -6.02
C ILE A 171 -24.88 5.22 -6.18
N SER A 172 -25.17 6.10 -7.14
CA SER A 172 -26.56 6.38 -7.51
C SER A 172 -27.14 5.14 -8.22
N PRO A 173 -28.37 4.71 -7.91
CA PRO A 173 -29.07 3.66 -8.65
C PRO A 173 -29.21 3.96 -10.16
N THR A 174 -29.09 5.24 -10.54
CA THR A 174 -29.15 5.70 -11.93
C THR A 174 -27.78 5.80 -12.62
N ALA A 175 -26.68 5.57 -11.91
CA ALA A 175 -25.31 5.74 -12.39
C ALA A 175 -24.49 4.43 -12.20
N LEU A 176 -25.07 3.31 -12.65
CA LEU A 176 -24.43 1.98 -12.56
C LEU A 176 -23.41 1.73 -13.68
N THR A 177 -23.39 2.58 -14.70
CA THR A 177 -22.48 2.45 -15.85
C THR A 177 -21.53 3.63 -15.90
N ARG A 178 -20.24 3.36 -16.10
CA ARG A 178 -19.26 4.39 -16.44
C ARG A 178 -19.45 4.81 -17.89
N ASN A 179 -19.25 6.11 -18.17
CA ASN A 179 -19.15 6.57 -19.55
C ASN A 179 -17.80 6.10 -20.16
N ALA A 180 -17.61 6.32 -21.47
CA ALA A 180 -16.42 5.82 -22.16
C ALA A 180 -15.11 6.43 -21.61
N ASP A 181 -15.11 7.73 -21.31
CA ASP A 181 -13.92 8.43 -20.81
C ASP A 181 -13.55 7.96 -19.39
N GLU A 182 -14.55 7.75 -18.54
CA GLU A 182 -14.38 7.15 -17.21
C GLU A 182 -13.90 5.71 -17.34
N ALA A 183 -14.48 4.90 -18.24
CA ALA A 183 -14.05 3.51 -18.42
C ALA A 183 -12.57 3.41 -18.81
N MET A 184 -12.06 4.33 -19.64
CA MET A 184 -10.63 4.41 -20.00
C MET A 184 -9.72 4.77 -18.82
N GLN A 185 -10.24 5.42 -17.78
CA GLN A 185 -9.47 5.73 -16.58
C GLN A 185 -9.44 4.56 -15.59
N TYR A 186 -10.41 3.64 -15.65
CA TYR A 186 -10.54 2.49 -14.75
C TYR A 186 -10.19 1.19 -15.47
N THR A 187 -9.12 1.22 -16.26
CA THR A 187 -8.65 0.08 -17.02
C THR A 187 -7.13 -0.07 -16.88
N PRO A 188 -6.62 -1.31 -16.71
CA PRO A 188 -5.20 -1.55 -16.59
C PRO A 188 -4.45 -1.18 -17.86
N ILE A 189 -3.32 -0.50 -17.67
CA ILE A 189 -2.37 -0.18 -18.73
C ILE A 189 -1.03 -0.82 -18.37
N LEU A 190 -0.55 -1.69 -19.26
CA LEU A 190 0.78 -2.28 -19.20
C LEU A 190 1.70 -1.57 -20.19
N SER A 191 2.67 -0.84 -19.67
CA SER A 191 3.66 -0.12 -20.46
C SER A 191 5.00 -0.84 -20.39
N GLN A 192 5.66 -1.01 -21.54
CA GLN A 192 7.05 -1.47 -21.57
C GLN A 192 7.98 -0.26 -21.46
N LEU A 193 8.82 -0.24 -20.43
CA LEU A 193 9.80 0.80 -20.17
C LEU A 193 11.18 0.40 -20.71
N THR A 194 11.90 1.39 -21.18
CA THR A 194 13.33 1.30 -21.48
C THR A 194 14.16 1.47 -20.21
N GLU A 195 15.41 0.99 -20.22
CA GLU A 195 16.34 1.19 -19.10
C GLU A 195 16.54 2.68 -18.76
N ALA A 196 16.50 3.56 -19.77
CA ALA A 196 16.63 5.00 -19.58
C ALA A 196 15.41 5.60 -18.88
N GLU A 197 14.19 5.11 -19.17
CA GLU A 197 12.96 5.53 -18.51
C GLU A 197 12.95 5.05 -17.05
N ILE A 198 13.33 3.78 -16.81
CA ILE A 198 13.46 3.22 -15.45
C ILE A 198 14.45 4.05 -14.62
N ALA A 199 15.65 4.31 -15.16
CA ALA A 199 16.66 5.11 -14.46
C ALA A 199 16.17 6.55 -14.18
N ARG A 200 15.37 7.11 -15.09
CA ARG A 200 14.77 8.44 -14.90
C ARG A 200 13.72 8.41 -13.79
N GLU A 201 12.83 7.42 -13.79
CA GLU A 201 11.81 7.27 -12.73
C GLU A 201 12.44 7.05 -11.37
N GLU A 202 13.47 6.21 -11.27
CA GLU A 202 14.22 6.00 -10.02
C GLU A 202 14.84 7.31 -9.51
N ALA A 203 15.42 8.11 -10.41
CA ALA A 203 16.00 9.41 -10.06
C ALA A 203 14.94 10.45 -9.66
N GLU A 204 13.75 10.42 -10.27
CA GLU A 204 12.63 11.28 -9.89
C GLU A 204 12.07 10.88 -8.50
N ARG A 205 11.82 9.58 -8.27
CA ARG A 205 11.43 9.05 -6.95
C ARG A 205 12.45 9.41 -5.87
N GLU A 206 13.74 9.34 -6.17
CA GLU A 206 14.78 9.74 -5.23
C GLU A 206 14.73 11.24 -4.89
N LYS A 207 14.51 12.11 -5.88
CA LYS A 207 14.35 13.55 -5.65
C LYS A 207 13.14 13.82 -4.75
N GLU A 208 12.03 13.11 -4.97
CA GLU A 208 10.83 13.24 -4.14
C GLU A 208 11.04 12.73 -2.71
N ALA A 209 11.67 11.56 -2.53
CA ALA A 209 12.01 11.04 -1.21
C ALA A 209 12.88 12.04 -0.40
N ARG A 210 13.88 12.64 -1.06
CA ARG A 210 14.71 13.70 -0.44
C ARG A 210 13.91 14.95 -0.09
N ARG A 211 12.93 15.34 -0.91
CA ARG A 211 12.01 16.47 -0.61
C ARG A 211 11.12 16.15 0.60
N ARG A 212 10.52 14.96 0.66
CA ARG A 212 9.68 14.51 1.78
C ARG A 212 10.47 14.49 3.10
N LYS A 213 11.68 13.92 3.12
CA LYS A 213 12.59 13.91 4.30
C LYS A 213 12.93 15.31 4.82
N ARG A 214 12.91 16.35 3.97
CA ARG A 214 13.14 17.74 4.40
C ARG A 214 11.89 18.38 5.01
N GLN A 215 10.71 18.07 4.49
CA GLN A 215 9.44 18.61 5.00
C GLN A 215 9.09 18.07 6.39
N THR A 216 9.36 16.79 6.66
CA THR A 216 9.10 16.18 7.99
C THR A 216 10.06 16.63 9.09
N ARG A 217 11.21 17.23 8.76
CA ARG A 217 12.17 17.78 9.74
C ARG A 217 11.89 19.25 10.11
N GLY A 218 11.01 19.92 9.37
CA GLY A 218 10.68 21.34 9.56
C GLY A 218 9.35 21.59 10.29
N ARG A 219 8.77 20.56 10.90
CA ARG A 219 7.50 20.62 11.63
C ARG A 219 7.69 20.16 13.07
#